data_AF-A0A0B6YL33-F1
#
_entry.id   AF-A0A0B6YL33-F1
#
_cell.length_a   1.000
_cell.length_b   1.000
_cell.length_c   1.000
_cell.angle_alpha   90.00
_cell.angle_beta   90.00
_cell.angle_gamma   90.00
#
_symmetry.space_group_name_H-M   'P 1'
#
loop_
_entity.id
_entity.type
_entity.pdbx_description
1 polymer ?
#
loop_
_entity_poly.entity_id
_entity_poly.type
_entity_poly.pdbx_seq_one_letter_code
_entity_poly.pdbx_strand_id
1 'polypeptide(L)'
;PNGAMLLYISADGCLGNQKHTDDAAYDLGGVITNSRREGEEPSKSKKTELYKEMHCLHPGDLYPYTRKPLFLIIDSSNSSAFQSFPNLFDQPLVCLLSPEQIPATMQDQQLKGNLFTLFLHCPLMAICCVCNIGDV
;
A
#
# COMPACT_ATOMS: atom_id res chain seq x y z
N PRO A 1 -14.64 -25.76 0.36
CA PRO A 1 -14.32 -24.65 -0.56
C PRO A 1 -14.71 -23.27 0.00
N ASN A 2 -14.31 -22.98 1.24
CA ASN A 2 -14.62 -21.72 1.97
C ASN A 2 -13.35 -20.91 2.28
N GLY A 3 -12.35 -20.99 1.42
CA GLY A 3 -11.07 -20.29 1.62
C GLY A 3 -11.13 -18.84 1.17
N ALA A 4 -10.37 -17.98 1.84
CA ALA A 4 -10.06 -16.64 1.39
C ALA A 4 -8.58 -16.55 1.01
N MET A 5 -8.25 -15.69 0.05
CA MET A 5 -6.87 -15.34 -0.25
C MET A 5 -6.45 -14.20 0.66
N LEU A 6 -5.34 -14.36 1.38
CA LEU A 6 -4.67 -13.27 2.11
C LEU A 6 -3.44 -12.84 1.32
N LEU A 7 -3.32 -11.55 1.02
CA LEU A 7 -2.16 -10.97 0.37
C LEU A 7 -1.63 -9.82 1.22
N TYR A 8 -0.38 -9.96 1.68
CA TYR A 8 0.38 -8.91 2.36
C TYR A 8 1.36 -8.30 1.36
N ILE A 9 1.20 -7.01 1.05
CA ILE A 9 2.03 -6.27 0.11
C ILE A 9 2.81 -5.23 0.91
N SER A 10 4.14 -5.27 0.84
CA SER A 10 5.02 -4.28 1.50
C SER A 10 6.08 -3.76 0.53
N ALA A 11 6.02 -2.47 0.24
CA ALA A 11 7.04 -1.73 -0.49
C ALA A 11 6.70 -0.24 -0.53
N ASP A 12 7.65 0.57 -0.99
CA ASP A 12 7.45 2.00 -1.21
C ASP A 12 6.32 2.27 -2.22
N GLY A 13 5.57 3.34 -1.98
CA GLY A 13 4.51 3.78 -2.87
C GLY A 13 5.04 4.46 -4.13
N CYS A 14 4.37 4.24 -5.25
CA CYS A 14 4.51 5.03 -6.47
C CYS A 14 3.25 5.90 -6.63
N LEU A 15 3.43 7.22 -6.68
CA LEU A 15 2.33 8.16 -6.88
C LEU A 15 1.87 8.14 -8.35
N GLY A 16 0.56 8.17 -8.56
CA GLY A 16 -0.04 8.21 -9.89
C GLY A 16 0.04 9.58 -10.56
N ASN A 17 -0.40 9.62 -11.82
CA ASN A 17 -0.41 10.83 -12.65
C ASN A 17 -1.78 11.51 -12.62
N GLN A 18 -1.84 12.84 -12.46
CA GLN A 18 -3.10 13.60 -12.40
C GLN A 18 -3.90 13.66 -13.72
N LYS A 19 -3.46 12.96 -14.76
CA LYS A 19 -4.23 12.83 -16.00
C LYS A 19 -5.22 11.70 -15.78
N HIS A 20 -6.44 12.05 -15.39
CA HIS A 20 -7.55 11.10 -15.34
C HIS A 20 -7.62 10.31 -16.64
N THR A 21 -7.34 9.03 -16.53
CA THR A 21 -7.64 8.06 -17.58
C THR A 21 -9.03 7.48 -17.33
N ASP A 22 -9.63 6.82 -18.31
CA ASP A 22 -10.93 6.16 -18.11
C ASP A 22 -10.88 5.02 -17.06
N ASP A 23 -9.69 4.67 -16.55
CA ASP A 23 -9.47 3.62 -15.56
C ASP A 23 -8.93 4.17 -14.23
N ALA A 24 -9.86 4.60 -13.37
CA ALA A 24 -9.57 5.17 -12.06
C ALA A 24 -8.73 4.26 -11.14
N ALA A 25 -8.66 2.95 -11.44
CA ALA A 25 -7.87 1.98 -10.68
C ALA A 25 -6.35 2.14 -10.84
N TYR A 26 -5.91 2.91 -11.85
CA TYR A 26 -4.49 3.15 -12.17
C TYR A 26 -4.07 4.61 -11.96
N ASP A 27 -5.02 5.54 -11.87
CA ASP A 27 -4.77 6.98 -11.74
C ASP A 27 -4.04 7.38 -10.45
N LEU A 28 -4.24 6.65 -9.35
CA LEU A 28 -3.66 6.95 -8.03
C LEU A 28 -2.27 6.32 -7.81
N GLY A 29 -1.78 5.55 -8.79
CA GLY A 29 -0.54 4.79 -8.68
C GLY A 29 -0.72 3.53 -7.82
N GLY A 30 0.33 3.10 -7.12
CA GLY A 30 0.31 1.84 -6.40
C GLY A 30 1.59 1.57 -5.62
N VAL A 31 2.01 0.30 -5.58
CA VAL A 31 3.20 -0.16 -4.84
C VAL A 31 4.32 -0.55 -5.79
N ILE A 32 5.56 -0.14 -5.52
CA ILE A 32 6.72 -0.43 -6.39
C ILE A 32 7.07 -1.93 -6.34
N THR A 33 7.27 -2.55 -7.50
CA THR A 33 7.67 -3.97 -7.63
C THR A 33 9.14 -4.16 -7.99
N ASN A 34 9.81 -3.11 -8.48
CA ASN A 34 11.24 -3.12 -8.77
C ASN A 34 11.89 -1.79 -8.36
N SER A 35 12.85 -1.86 -7.43
CA SER A 35 13.58 -0.69 -6.90
C SER A 35 14.94 -0.46 -7.55
N ARG A 36 15.35 -1.26 -8.55
CA ARG A 36 16.61 -1.01 -9.25
C ARG A 36 16.54 0.37 -9.91
N ARG A 37 17.21 1.34 -9.28
CA ARG A 37 17.57 2.62 -9.87
C ARG A 37 18.46 2.33 -11.07
N GLU A 38 17.86 2.09 -12.24
CA GLU A 38 18.59 2.30 -13.48
C GLU A 38 18.98 3.79 -13.50
N GLY A 39 20.29 4.02 -13.42
CA GLY A 39 21.04 5.27 -13.64
C GLY A 39 20.31 6.61 -13.47
N GLU A 40 20.84 7.43 -12.58
CA GLU A 40 20.60 8.87 -12.53
C GLU A 40 20.68 9.52 -13.93
N GLU A 41 19.54 9.74 -14.57
CA GLU A 41 19.38 10.74 -15.63
C GLU A 41 17.99 11.36 -15.49
N PRO A 42 17.87 12.61 -15.00
CA PRO A 42 16.60 13.29 -14.88
C PRO A 42 16.18 13.84 -16.25
N SER A 43 16.08 12.98 -17.26
CA SER A 43 15.35 13.34 -18.46
C SER A 43 13.87 13.15 -18.17
N LYS A 44 13.16 14.28 -17.96
CA LYS A 44 11.69 14.34 -17.96
C LYS A 44 11.18 13.95 -19.35
N SER A 45 11.23 12.66 -19.65
CA SER A 45 10.75 12.10 -20.90
C SER A 45 9.51 11.26 -20.61
N LYS A 46 8.52 11.31 -21.50
CA LYS A 46 7.29 10.48 -21.41
C LYS A 46 7.60 8.98 -21.26
N LYS A 47 8.79 8.53 -21.66
CA LYS A 47 9.26 7.15 -21.52
C LYS A 47 9.53 6.79 -20.05
N THR A 48 10.12 7.67 -19.26
CA THR A 48 10.44 7.41 -17.84
C THR A 48 9.19 7.20 -16.98
N GLU A 49 8.12 7.92 -17.26
CA GLU A 49 6.83 7.75 -16.57
C GLU A 49 6.17 6.39 -16.91
N LEU A 50 6.21 5.97 -18.18
CA LEU A 50 5.73 4.65 -18.61
C LEU A 50 6.50 3.49 -17.94
N TYR A 51 7.81 3.64 -17.73
CA TYR A 51 8.61 2.61 -17.05
C TYR A 51 8.32 2.52 -15.55
N LYS A 52 8.00 3.64 -14.88
CA LYS A 52 7.53 3.61 -13.49
C LYS A 52 6.19 2.89 -13.36
N GLU A 53 5.29 3.13 -14.30
CA GLU A 53 3.98 2.46 -14.39
C GLU A 53 4.15 0.94 -14.58
N MET A 54 5.11 0.50 -15.41
CA MET A 54 5.44 -0.93 -15.59
C MET A 54 6.02 -1.62 -14.35
N HIS A 55 6.58 -0.87 -13.41
CA HIS A 55 7.22 -1.38 -12.19
C HIS A 55 6.39 -1.09 -10.94
N CYS A 56 5.08 -0.98 -11.11
CA CYS A 56 4.14 -0.70 -10.05
C CYS A 56 2.97 -1.70 -10.09
N LEU A 57 2.60 -2.22 -8.93
CA LEU A 57 1.39 -2.98 -8.71
C LEU A 57 0.28 -1.99 -8.33
N HIS A 58 -0.72 -1.86 -9.20
CA HIS A 58 -1.86 -0.96 -9.02
C HIS A 58 -3.05 -1.70 -8.39
N PRO A 59 -4.01 -0.98 -7.79
CA PRO A 59 -5.28 -1.56 -7.35
C PRO A 59 -6.01 -2.36 -8.44
N GLY A 60 -6.01 -1.85 -9.67
CA GLY A 60 -6.67 -2.50 -10.81
C GLY A 60 -6.13 -3.90 -11.13
N ASP A 61 -4.83 -4.13 -10.90
CA ASP A 61 -4.19 -5.42 -11.14
C ASP A 61 -4.74 -6.53 -10.21
N LEU A 62 -5.38 -6.14 -9.10
CA LEU A 62 -5.97 -7.06 -8.14
C LEU A 62 -7.44 -7.39 -8.43
N TYR A 63 -8.10 -6.67 -9.35
CA TYR A 63 -9.51 -6.93 -9.71
C TYR A 63 -9.77 -8.38 -10.16
N PRO A 64 -8.89 -9.06 -10.90
CA PRO A 64 -9.16 -10.45 -11.25
C PRO A 64 -9.29 -11.39 -10.05
N TYR A 65 -8.65 -11.05 -8.93
CA TYR A 65 -8.62 -11.83 -7.70
C TYR A 65 -9.82 -11.58 -6.79
N THR A 66 -10.56 -10.48 -6.99
CA THR A 66 -11.82 -10.20 -6.26
C THR A 66 -12.98 -11.09 -6.70
N ARG A 67 -12.75 -12.07 -7.60
CA ARG A 67 -13.69 -13.17 -7.91
C ARG A 67 -13.80 -14.23 -6.81
N LYS A 68 -12.98 -14.12 -5.76
CA LYS A 68 -13.02 -14.93 -4.54
C LYS A 68 -12.87 -14.02 -3.32
N PRO A 69 -13.26 -14.45 -2.11
CA PRO A 69 -13.02 -13.67 -0.90
C PRO A 69 -11.54 -13.31 -0.76
N LEU A 70 -11.25 -12.02 -0.64
CA LEU A 70 -9.89 -11.47 -0.66
C LEU A 70 -9.66 -10.61 0.59
N PHE A 71 -8.51 -10.81 1.24
CA PHE A 71 -8.03 -9.99 2.35
C PHE A 71 -6.69 -9.37 1.91
N LEU A 72 -6.64 -8.06 1.85
CA LEU A 72 -5.45 -7.28 1.52
C LEU A 72 -4.89 -6.60 2.76
N ILE A 73 -3.56 -6.67 2.91
CA ILE A 73 -2.79 -5.85 3.84
C ILE A 73 -1.81 -5.06 2.99
N ILE A 74 -1.97 -3.74 2.94
CA ILE A 74 -1.14 -2.84 2.14
C ILE A 74 -0.27 -2.01 3.07
N ASP A 75 0.96 -2.49 3.24
CA ASP A 75 2.01 -1.87 4.01
C ASP A 75 2.87 -0.97 3.10
N SER A 76 2.38 0.22 2.79
CA SER A 76 3.03 1.13 1.84
C SER A 76 2.76 2.60 2.17
N SER A 77 3.64 3.50 1.74
CA SER A 77 3.44 4.95 1.81
C SER A 77 2.34 5.47 0.87
N ASN A 78 1.92 4.69 -0.13
CA ASN A 78 0.78 4.99 -1.01
C ASN A 78 -0.36 3.97 -0.82
N SER A 79 -0.58 3.51 0.42
CA SER A 79 -1.63 2.52 0.74
C SER A 79 -3.03 3.00 0.38
N SER A 80 -3.31 4.31 0.44
CA SER A 80 -4.63 4.87 0.16
C SER A 80 -5.10 4.77 -1.29
N ALA A 81 -4.19 4.53 -2.24
CA ALA A 81 -4.57 4.15 -3.60
C ALA A 81 -5.47 2.89 -3.62
N PHE A 82 -5.34 2.01 -2.62
CA PHE A 82 -6.11 0.76 -2.50
C PHE A 82 -7.40 0.90 -1.66
N GLN A 83 -7.82 2.12 -1.30
CA GLN A 83 -9.01 2.35 -0.48
C GLN A 83 -10.32 2.08 -1.24
N SER A 84 -10.35 2.35 -2.54
CA SER A 84 -11.58 2.38 -3.34
C SER A 84 -11.62 1.22 -4.33
N PHE A 85 -12.08 0.05 -3.86
CA PHE A 85 -12.36 -1.09 -4.73
C PHE A 85 -13.85 -1.15 -5.12
N PRO A 86 -14.18 -1.22 -6.42
CA PRO A 86 -15.55 -1.50 -6.84
C PRO A 86 -15.93 -2.95 -6.47
N ASN A 87 -17.19 -3.15 -6.04
CA ASN A 87 -17.73 -4.50 -5.85
C ASN A 87 -18.12 -5.12 -7.21
N LEU A 88 -17.14 -5.67 -7.93
CA LEU A 88 -17.32 -6.18 -9.30
C LEU A 88 -17.95 -7.58 -9.37
N PHE A 89 -17.72 -8.44 -8.36
CA PHE A 89 -18.08 -9.87 -8.42
C PHE A 89 -18.88 -10.35 -7.20
N ASP A 90 -19.34 -9.42 -6.37
CA ASP A 90 -20.14 -9.71 -5.17
C ASP A 90 -19.44 -10.70 -4.21
N GLN A 91 -18.14 -10.49 -4.02
CA GLN A 91 -17.32 -11.26 -3.09
C GLN A 91 -16.82 -10.36 -1.95
N PRO A 92 -16.66 -10.90 -0.74
CA PRO A 92 -16.08 -10.15 0.37
C PRO A 92 -14.65 -9.68 0.07
N LEU A 93 -14.40 -8.40 0.34
CA LEU A 93 -13.07 -7.80 0.31
C LEU A 93 -12.83 -7.07 1.62
N VAL A 94 -11.69 -7.33 2.25
CA VAL A 94 -11.18 -6.56 3.39
C VAL A 94 -9.83 -5.98 3.01
N CYS A 95 -9.64 -4.68 3.19
CA CYS A 95 -8.36 -4.01 2.99
C CYS A 95 -7.93 -3.34 4.30
N LEU A 96 -6.76 -3.73 4.82
CA LEU A 96 -6.08 -3.02 5.89
C LEU A 96 -4.94 -2.21 5.27
N LEU A 97 -4.94 -0.90 5.51
CA LEU A 97 -4.02 0.04 4.88
C LEU A 97 -3.10 0.66 5.94
N SER A 98 -1.82 0.84 5.60
CA SER A 98 -0.89 1.64 6.41
C SER A 98 -1.47 3.03 6.70
N PRO A 99 -1.22 3.60 7.89
CA PRO A 99 -1.71 4.92 8.26
C PRO A 99 -1.03 6.00 7.41
N GLU A 100 -1.80 6.96 6.93
CA GLU A 100 -1.26 8.13 6.22
C GLU A 100 -0.59 9.14 7.15
N GLN A 101 -0.99 9.12 8.43
CA GLN A 101 -0.49 10.04 9.45
C GLN A 101 -0.11 9.25 10.70
N ILE A 102 1.08 9.56 11.22
CA ILE A 102 1.62 8.98 12.44
C ILE A 102 1.89 10.14 13.41
N PRO A 103 1.60 9.99 14.72
CA PRO A 103 1.91 11.02 15.71
C PRO A 103 3.36 11.49 15.63
N ALA A 104 3.61 12.79 15.77
CA ALA A 104 4.96 13.38 15.67
C ALA A 104 5.95 12.73 16.65
N THR A 105 5.48 12.32 17.83
CA THR A 105 6.25 11.60 18.85
C THR A 105 6.79 10.24 18.38
N MET A 106 6.25 9.69 17.29
CA MET A 106 6.54 8.35 16.78
C MET A 106 7.28 8.38 15.43
N GLN A 107 7.60 9.56 14.87
CA GLN A 107 8.27 9.68 13.57
C GLN A 107 9.67 9.05 13.57
N ASP A 108 10.44 9.20 14.67
CA ASP A 108 11.78 8.62 14.81
C ASP A 108 11.77 7.08 14.97
N GLN A 109 10.62 6.49 15.34
CA GLN A 109 10.50 5.03 15.50
C GLN A 109 10.33 4.28 14.18
N GLN A 110 10.18 4.97 13.04
CA GLN A 110 10.13 4.37 11.71
C GLN A 110 11.33 3.45 11.41
N LEU A 111 12.49 3.71 12.04
CA LEU A 111 13.68 2.86 11.92
C LEU A 111 13.51 1.45 12.54
N LYS A 112 12.50 1.23 13.38
CA LYS A 112 12.19 -0.06 14.02
C LYS A 112 11.10 -0.86 13.30
N GLY A 113 10.62 -0.37 12.15
CA GLY A 113 9.53 -0.97 11.39
C GLY A 113 8.25 -0.13 11.43
N ASN A 114 7.25 -0.52 10.62
CA ASN A 114 6.00 0.21 10.53
C ASN A 114 5.10 -0.03 11.76
N LEU A 115 4.55 1.05 12.32
CA LEU A 115 3.54 1.01 13.39
C LEU A 115 2.34 0.14 13.00
N PHE A 116 1.94 0.16 11.73
CA PHE A 116 0.88 -0.68 11.19
C PHE A 116 1.14 -2.18 11.45
N THR A 117 2.33 -2.67 11.08
CA THR A 117 2.73 -4.05 11.29
C THR A 117 2.81 -4.40 12.77
N LEU A 118 3.23 -3.45 13.63
CA LEU A 118 3.23 -3.64 15.08
C LEU A 118 1.81 -3.85 15.62
N PHE A 119 0.82 -3.07 15.16
CA PHE A 119 -0.58 -3.28 15.53
C PHE A 119 -1.12 -4.64 15.08
N LEU A 120 -0.73 -5.11 13.88
CA LEU A 120 -1.12 -6.42 13.38
C LEU A 120 -0.49 -7.57 14.17
N HIS A 121 0.76 -7.41 14.61
CA HIS A 121 1.51 -8.45 15.33
C HIS A 121 1.20 -8.47 16.84
N CYS A 122 1.20 -7.31 17.50
CA CYS A 122 0.99 -7.18 18.95
C CYS A 122 0.27 -5.85 19.28
N PRO A 123 -1.07 -5.80 19.21
CA PRO A 123 -1.83 -4.56 19.38
C PRO A 123 -1.66 -3.93 20.77
N LEU A 124 -1.47 -4.75 21.81
CA LEU A 124 -1.22 -4.24 23.17
C LEU A 124 0.11 -3.48 23.24
N MET A 125 1.18 -4.05 22.67
CA MET A 125 2.48 -3.39 22.61
C MET A 125 2.42 -2.13 21.74
N ALA A 126 1.67 -2.16 20.63
CA ALA A 126 1.46 -1.00 19.78
C ALA A 126 0.78 0.15 20.56
N ILE A 127 -0.26 -0.14 21.34
CA ILE A 127 -0.92 0.84 22.21
C ILE A 127 0.08 1.38 23.25
N CYS A 128 0.81 0.51 23.95
CA CYS A 128 1.80 0.94 24.92
C CYS A 128 2.86 1.86 24.27
N CYS A 129 3.32 1.51 23.07
CA CYS A 129 4.30 2.28 22.32
C CYS A 129 3.76 3.68 21.97
N VAL A 130 2.56 3.77 21.40
CA VAL A 130 1.92 5.03 21.01
C VAL A 130 1.60 5.90 22.24
N CYS A 131 1.22 5.29 23.36
CA CYS A 131 0.93 5.97 24.61
C CYS A 131 2.17 6.26 25.48
N ASN A 132 3.38 5.89 25.03
CA ASN A 132 4.62 6.01 25.79
C ASN A 132 4.60 5.31 27.16
N ILE A 133 3.94 4.14 27.23
CA ILE A 133 3.85 3.26 28.40
C ILE A 133 4.98 2.22 28.29
N GLY A 134 6.21 2.63 28.59
CA GLY A 134 7.41 1.78 28.48
C GLY A 134 8.34 1.83 29.70
N ASP A 135 8.17 2.84 30.56
CA ASP A 135 8.92 2.99 31.81
C ASP A 135 8.05 2.52 32.99
N VAL A 136 8.17 1.25 33.37
CA VAL A 136 7.75 0.73 34.69
C VAL A 136 8.90 -0.05 35.30
#